data_AF-A0A0B1Z4Y2-F1
#
_entry.id   AF-A0A0B1Z4Y2-F1
#
_cell.length_a   1.000
_cell.length_b   1.000
_cell.length_c   1.000
_cell.angle_alpha   90.00
_cell.angle_beta   90.00
_cell.angle_gamma   90.00
#
_symmetry.space_group_name_H-M   'P 1'
#
loop_
_entity.id
_entity.type
_entity.pdbx_description
1 polymer ?
#
loop_
_entity_poly.entity_id
_entity_poly.type
_entity_poly.pdbx_seq_one_letter_code
_entity_poly.pdbx_strand_id
1 'polypeptide(L)' 'MNAPERPVPSPCVNICALDDDDICTGCQRTVAEITRWSRMDNAERRGVLALCHERAKASGLVWMLPAGR' A
#
# COMPACT_ATOMS: atom_id res chain seq x y z
N MET A 1 9.53 19.52 22.38
CA MET A 1 8.22 19.31 21.71
C MET A 1 8.48 18.41 20.52
N ASN A 2 8.03 17.15 20.58
CA ASN A 2 8.26 16.18 19.52
C ASN A 2 7.38 16.56 18.32
N ALA A 3 7.97 16.71 17.13
CA ALA A 3 7.22 17.05 15.93
C ALA A 3 6.14 15.98 15.67
N PRO A 4 4.91 16.35 15.28
CA PRO A 4 3.91 15.35 14.89
C PRO A 4 4.47 14.53 13.73
N GLU A 5 4.55 13.21 13.92
CA GLU A 5 5.09 12.29 12.93
C GLU A 5 4.35 12.46 11.60
N ARG A 6 5.12 12.69 10.53
CA ARG A 6 4.55 13.02 9.21
C ARG A 6 3.67 11.85 8.73
N PRO A 7 2.44 12.10 8.27
CA PRO A 7 1.53 11.04 7.83
C PRO A 7 2.17 10.15 6.76
N VAL A 8 2.07 8.83 6.93
CA VAL A 8 2.52 7.86 5.93
C VAL A 8 1.68 8.01 4.66
N PRO A 9 2.30 8.22 3.48
CA PRO A 9 1.57 8.38 2.22
C PRO A 9 0.87 7.07 1.80
N SER A 10 -0.25 7.21 1.10
CA SER A 10 -1.01 6.07 0.56
C SER A 10 -0.26 5.46 -0.63
N PRO A 11 -0.19 4.11 -0.75
CA PRO A 11 0.38 3.43 -1.92
C PRO A 11 -0.56 3.41 -3.14
N CYS A 12 -1.68 4.13 -3.08
CA CYS A 12 -2.69 4.11 -4.14
C CYS A 12 -2.17 4.74 -5.43
N VAL A 13 -2.23 3.97 -6.53
CA VAL A 13 -1.88 4.43 -7.89
C VAL A 13 -3.12 4.80 -8.71
N ASN A 14 -4.26 5.01 -8.06
CA ASN A 14 -5.57 5.32 -8.68
C ASN A 14 -6.08 4.26 -9.68
N ILE A 15 -5.59 3.03 -9.54
CA ILE A 15 -6.12 1.86 -10.23
C ILE A 15 -6.95 1.09 -9.20
N CYS A 16 -8.26 1.02 -9.43
CA CYS A 16 -9.19 0.26 -8.60
C CYS A 16 -9.64 -0.98 -9.36
N ALA A 17 -8.79 -2.00 -9.37
CA ALA A 17 -9.09 -3.33 -9.88
C ALA A 17 -8.64 -4.34 -8.83
N LEU A 18 -9.51 -5.28 -8.48
CA LEU A 18 -9.26 -6.37 -7.54
C LEU A 18 -9.05 -7.67 -8.31
N ASP A 19 -8.22 -8.56 -7.78
CA ASP A 19 -8.14 -9.95 -8.23
C ASP A 19 -9.14 -10.85 -7.49
N ASP A 20 -9.06 -12.16 -7.74
CA ASP A 20 -9.94 -13.16 -7.13
C ASP A 20 -9.73 -13.31 -5.61
N ASP A 21 -8.61 -12.81 -5.07
CA ASP A 21 -8.26 -12.83 -3.64
C ASP A 21 -8.59 -11.49 -2.93
N ASP A 22 -9.38 -10.61 -3.56
CA ASP A 22 -9.71 -9.27 -3.07
C ASP A 22 -8.47 -8.37 -2.84
N ILE A 23 -7.40 -8.60 -3.60
CA ILE A 23 -6.19 -7.78 -3.59
C ILE A 23 -6.23 -6.81 -4.76
N CYS A 24 -5.96 -5.54 -4.48
CA CYS A 24 -5.88 -4.53 -5.52
C CYS A 24 -4.66 -4.77 -6.42
N THR A 25 -4.88 -5.04 -7.70
CA THR A 25 -3.82 -5.32 -8.67
C THR A 25 -2.87 -4.13 -8.86
N GLY A 26 -3.33 -2.89 -8.61
CA GLY A 26 -2.50 -1.69 -8.69
C GLY A 26 -1.64 -1.41 -7.45
N CYS A 27 -2.25 -1.37 -6.27
CA CYS A 27 -1.54 -0.99 -5.02
C CYS A 27 -1.22 -2.15 -4.07
N GLN A 28 -1.64 -3.38 -4.43
CA GLN A 28 -1.39 -4.63 -3.69
C GLN A 28 -1.94 -4.63 -2.25
N ARG A 29 -2.85 -3.70 -1.94
CA ARG A 29 -3.63 -3.69 -0.70
C ARG A 29 -4.85 -4.59 -0.82
N THR A 30 -5.22 -5.24 0.28
CA THR A 30 -6.51 -5.93 0.38
C THR A 30 -7.66 -4.92 0.54
N VAL A 31 -8.88 -5.33 0.23
CA VAL A 31 -10.09 -4.52 0.52
C VAL A 31 -10.17 -4.12 2.00
N ALA A 32 -9.81 -5.02 2.92
CA ALA A 32 -9.78 -4.75 4.35
C ALA A 32 -8.77 -3.64 4.72
N GLU A 33 -7.60 -3.63 4.09
CA GLU A 33 -6.58 -2.59 4.28
C GLU A 33 -7.03 -1.26 3.68
N ILE A 34 -7.67 -1.26 2.51
CA ILE A 34 -8.19 -0.06 1.84
C ILE A 34 -9.26 0.62 2.71
N THR A 35 -10.21 -0.16 3.23
CA THR A 35 -11.33 0.35 4.06
C THR A 35 -10.86 0.86 5.42
N ARG A 36 -9.82 0.25 6.01
CA ARG A 36 -9.29 0.63 7.33
C ARG A 36 -8.20 1.71 7.27
N TRP A 37 -7.63 2.01 6.11
CA TRP A 37 -6.47 2.91 5.95
C TRP A 37 -6.62 4.27 6.66
N SER A 38 -7.78 4.90 6.56
CA SER A 38 -8.04 6.22 7.18
C SER A 38 -8.02 6.18 8.72
N ARG A 39 -8.23 5.00 9.31
CA ARG A 39 -8.28 4.76 10.76
C ARG A 39 -6.96 4.20 11.32
N MET A 40 -6.02 3.82 10.45
CA MET A 40 -4.74 3.26 10.84
C MET A 40 -3.76 4.32 11.33
N ASP A 41 -2.96 3.98 12.34
CA ASP A 41 -1.82 4.77 12.78
C ASP A 41 -0.62 4.65 11.80
N ASN A 42 0.43 5.44 12.02
CA ASN A 42 1.60 5.42 11.13
C ASN A 42 2.37 4.08 11.17
N ALA A 43 2.36 3.35 12.29
CA ALA A 43 3.03 2.07 12.40
C ALA A 43 2.27 0.98 11.62
N GLU A 44 0.95 0.94 11.76
CA GLU A 44 0.05 0.09 10.99
C GLU A 44 0.16 0.36 9.49
N ARG A 45 0.16 1.64 9.08
CA ARG A 45 0.33 2.03 7.67
C ARG A 45 1.65 1.55 7.10
N ARG A 46 2.75 1.66 7.86
CA ARG A 46 4.06 1.11 7.45
C ARG A 46 4.03 -0.41 7.31
N GLY A 47 3.34 -1.11 8.22
CA GLY A 47 3.15 -2.56 8.14
C GLY A 47 2.40 -2.95 6.86
N VAL A 48 1.31 -2.26 6.55
CA VAL A 48 0.54 -2.48 5.31
C VAL A 48 1.41 -2.23 4.08
N LEU A 49 2.19 -1.16 4.05
CA LEU A 49 3.11 -0.88 2.93
C LEU A 49 4.14 -1.99 2.73
N ALA A 50 4.71 -2.53 3.80
CA ALA A 50 5.64 -3.65 3.72
C ALA A 50 4.96 -4.91 3.15
N LEU A 51 3.74 -5.23 3.60
CA LEU A 51 2.96 -6.35 3.07
C LEU A 51 2.62 -6.16 1.58
N CYS A 52 2.20 -4.96 1.18
CA CYS A 52 1.91 -4.64 -0.22
C CYS A 52 3.14 -4.85 -1.10
N HIS A 53 4.32 -4.45 -0.62
CA HIS A 53 5.58 -4.65 -1.33
C HIS A 53 5.94 -6.14 -1.48
N GLU A 54 5.75 -6.94 -0.44
CA GLU A 54 5.98 -8.39 -0.54
C GLU A 54 4.97 -9.07 -1.46
N ARG A 55 3.70 -8.66 -1.45
CA ARG A 55 2.68 -9.15 -2.40
C ARG A 55 3.01 -8.76 -3.83
N ALA A 56 3.45 -7.52 -4.07
CA ALA A 56 3.90 -7.05 -5.38
C ALA A 56 5.04 -7.90 -5.95
N LYS A 57 6.01 -8.27 -5.10
CA LYS A 57 7.09 -9.18 -5.49
C LYS A 57 6.55 -10.58 -5.82
N ALA A 58 5.66 -11.11 -4.99
CA ALA A 58 5.09 -12.44 -5.15
C ALA A 58 4.21 -12.57 -6.41
N SER A 59 3.46 -11.53 -6.75
CA SER A 59 2.60 -11.48 -7.95
C SER A 59 3.39 -11.24 -9.25
N GLY A 60 4.71 -11.11 -9.17
CA GLY A 60 5.56 -10.78 -10.32
C GLY A 60 5.36 -9.35 -10.82
N LEU A 61 4.56 -8.55 -10.10
CA LEU A 61 4.37 -7.12 -10.33
C LEU A 61 5.55 -6.34 -9.74
N VAL A 62 6.73 -6.57 -10.30
CA VAL A 62 7.81 -5.58 -10.26
C VAL A 62 7.54 -4.53 -11.35
N TRP A 63 6.31 -4.00 -11.41
CA TRP A 63 6.02 -2.92 -12.32
C TRP A 63 6.66 -1.66 -11.76
N MET A 64 7.92 -1.48 -12.15
CA MET A 64 8.66 -0.23 -12.15
C MET A 64 8.51 0.57 -10.85
N LEU A 65 9.49 0.41 -9.95
CA LEU A 65 10.09 1.60 -9.40
C LEU A 65 10.43 2.52 -10.60
N PRO A 66 9.84 3.71 -10.80
CA PRO A 66 10.66 4.77 -11.32
C PRO A 66 11.61 5.11 -10.17
N ALA A 67 12.74 4.40 -10.10
CA ALA A 67 13.93 4.99 -9.53
C ALA A 67 14.20 6.24 -10.39
N GLY A 68 13.82 7.41 -9.87
CA GLY A 68 14.23 8.70 -10.39
C GLY A 68 13.70 9.07 -11.78
N ARG A 69 12.78 10.03 -11.80
CA ARG A 69 13.06 11.27 -12.53
C ARG A 69 12.58 12.44 -11.69
#